data_AF-A0A1Q8AHY4-F1
#
_entry.id   AF-A0A1Q8AHY4-F1
#
_cell.length_a   1.000
_cell.length_b   1.000
_cell.length_c   1.000
_cell.angle_alpha   90.00
_cell.angle_beta   90.00
_cell.angle_gamma   90.00
#
_symmetry.space_group_name_H-M   'P 1'
#
loop_
_entity.id
_entity.type
_entity.pdbx_description
1 polymer ?
#
loop_
_entity_poly.entity_id
_entity_poly.type
_entity_poly.pdbx_seq_one_letter_code
_entity_poly.pdbx_strand_id
1 'polypeptide(L)' 'MGLTLERVREVLQLRFGLIDGRECTLEEVGKRFGVSRERIRQIESKTLRNLRHPSRSQKLRGHM' A
#
# COMPACT_ATOMS: atom_id res chain seq x y z
N MET A 1 9.87 15.71 3.54
CA MET A 1 9.50 14.75 4.60
C MET A 1 9.14 13.40 3.97
N GLY A 2 9.96 12.37 4.18
CA GLY A 2 9.69 11.02 3.69
C GLY A 2 8.70 10.29 4.60
N LEU A 3 7.85 9.41 4.05
CA LEU A 3 7.03 8.49 4.83
C LEU A 3 7.92 7.35 5.33
N THR A 4 7.83 7.02 6.62
CA THR A 4 8.53 5.88 7.22
C THR A 4 7.93 4.57 6.72
N LEU A 5 8.67 3.46 6.85
CA LEU A 5 8.21 2.14 6.42
C LEU A 5 6.88 1.74 7.10
N GLU A 6 6.69 2.13 8.35
CA GLU A 6 5.46 1.92 9.11
C GLU A 6 4.27 2.66 8.50
N ARG A 7 4.46 3.94 8.13
CA ARG A 7 3.40 4.72 7.46
C ARG A 7 3.09 4.20 6.06
N VAL A 8 4.09 3.68 5.34
CA VAL A 8 3.87 3.00 4.05
C VAL A 8 3.03 1.74 4.23
N ARG A 9 3.31 0.95 5.26
CA ARG A 9 2.52 -0.24 5.60
C ARG A 9 1.06 0.15 5.91
N GLU A 10 0.85 1.18 6.72
CA GLU A 10 -0.48 1.66 7.08
C GLU A 10 -1.26 2.18 5.86
N VAL A 11 -0.60 2.94 4.98
CA VAL A 11 -1.15 3.38 3.68
C VAL A 11 -1.64 2.20 2.84
N LEU A 12 -0.84 1.14 2.74
CA LEU A 12 -1.20 -0.08 1.99
C LEU A 12 -2.33 -0.83 2.67
N GLN A 13 -2.27 -0.97 3.99
CA GLN A 13 -3.31 -1.64 4.76
C GLN A 13 -4.67 -0.95 4.61
N LEU A 14 -4.72 0.38 4.61
CA LEU A 14 -5.94 1.14 4.34
C LEU A 14 -6.38 1.02 2.88
N ARG A 15 -5.45 1.06 1.93
CA ARG A 15 -5.74 0.91 0.48
C ARG A 15 -6.40 -0.42 0.13
N PHE A 16 -5.93 -1.50 0.75
CA PHE A 16 -6.40 -2.86 0.48
C PHE A 16 -7.42 -3.35 1.52
N GLY A 17 -7.87 -2.48 2.45
CA GLY A 17 -8.82 -2.88 3.49
C GLY A 17 -8.32 -3.98 4.42
N LEU A 18 -7.00 -4.09 4.63
CA LEU A 18 -6.39 -5.16 5.44
C LEU A 18 -6.59 -4.96 6.96
N ILE A 19 -7.16 -3.84 7.39
CA ILE A 19 -7.50 -3.57 8.81
C ILE A 19 -9.01 -3.66 8.99
N ASP A 20 -9.75 -2.77 8.34
CA ASP A 20 -11.20 -2.60 8.54
C ASP A 20 -12.08 -3.30 7.49
N GLY A 21 -11.48 -4.07 6.56
CA GLY A 21 -12.20 -4.70 5.45
C GLY A 21 -12.73 -3.73 4.39
N ARG A 22 -12.47 -2.42 4.54
CA ARG A 22 -12.88 -1.36 3.60
C ARG A 22 -11.68 -0.82 2.86
N GLU A 23 -11.75 -0.86 1.53
CA GLU A 23 -10.76 -0.21 0.67
C GLU A 23 -10.91 1.32 0.73
N CYS A 24 -9.83 2.01 1.06
CA CYS A 24 -9.77 3.47 0.98
C CYS A 24 -9.18 3.91 -0.36
N THR A 25 -9.79 4.94 -0.96
CA THR A 25 -9.28 5.52 -2.21
C THR A 25 -7.94 6.25 -1.99
N LEU A 26 -7.16 6.42 -3.07
CA LEU A 26 -5.92 7.20 -3.05
C LEU A 26 -6.10 8.62 -2.46
N GLU A 27 -7.27 9.22 -2.68
CA GLU A 27 -7.58 10.55 -2.19
C GLU A 27 -7.87 10.56 -0.69
N GLU A 28 -8.64 9.60 -0.20
CA GLU A 28 -8.93 9.47 1.24
C GLU A 28 -7.68 9.17 2.05
N VAL A 29 -6.85 8.25 1.55
CA VAL A 29 -5.55 7.95 2.17
C VAL A 29 -4.65 9.18 2.09
N GLY A 30 -4.60 9.89 0.95
CA GLY A 30 -3.86 11.14 0.83
C GLY A 30 -4.26 12.18 1.89
N LYS A 31 -5.56 12.43 2.05
CA LYS A 31 -6.11 13.34 3.06
C LYS A 31 -5.73 12.92 4.49
N ARG A 32 -5.85 11.62 4.82
CA ARG A 32 -5.55 11.10 6.16
C ARG A 32 -4.07 11.25 6.55
N PHE A 33 -3.16 11.09 5.59
CA PHE A 33 -1.71 11.20 5.83
C PHE A 33 -1.14 12.60 5.54
N GLY A 34 -1.97 13.55 5.08
CA GLY A 34 -1.51 14.88 4.68
C GLY A 34 -0.57 14.85 3.47
N VAL A 35 -0.78 13.91 2.53
CA VAL A 35 0.04 13.74 1.34
C VAL A 35 -0.80 13.77 0.08
N SER A 36 -0.20 14.17 -1.04
CA SER A 36 -0.89 14.22 -2.32
C SER A 36 -1.26 12.83 -2.84
N ARG A 37 -2.34 12.74 -3.62
CA ARG A 37 -2.77 11.52 -4.33
C ARG A 37 -1.61 10.85 -5.11
N GLU A 38 -0.82 11.65 -5.82
CA GLU A 38 0.34 11.16 -6.59
C GLU A 38 1.39 10.49 -5.68
N ARG A 39 1.56 10.99 -4.46
CA ARG A 39 2.50 10.39 -3.50
C ARG A 39 2.05 8.98 -3.10
N ILE A 40 0.75 8.78 -2.86
CA ILE A 40 0.20 7.46 -2.58
C ILE A 40 0.34 6.53 -3.79
N ARG A 41 0.13 7.03 -5.01
CA ARG A 41 0.34 6.25 -6.25
C ARG A 41 1.79 5.78 -6.40
N GLN A 42 2.76 6.65 -6.14
CA GLN A 42 4.18 6.30 -6.18
C GLN A 42 4.56 5.22 -5.16
N ILE A 43 4.01 5.30 -3.95
CA ILE A 43 4.23 4.29 -2.90
C ILE A 43 3.69 2.93 -3.36
N GLU A 44 2.50 2.91 -3.95
CA GLU A 44 1.95 1.67 -4.49
C GLU A 44 2.83 1.10 -5.61
N SER A 45 3.18 1.88 -6.62
CA SER A 45 4.03 1.40 -7.72
C SER A 45 5.39 0.90 -7.20
N LYS A 46 5.98 1.59 -6.22
CA LYS A 46 7.22 1.16 -5.55
C LYS A 46 7.03 -0.15 -4.79
N THR A 47 5.89 -0.32 -4.11
CA THR A 47 5.60 -1.53 -3.33
C THR A 47 5.29 -2.72 -4.23
N LEU A 48 4.45 -2.54 -5.25
CA LEU A 48 4.13 -3.56 -6.24
C LEU A 48 5.38 -4.04 -6.97
N ARG A 49 6.29 -3.14 -7.31
CA ARG A 49 7.59 -3.50 -7.89
C ARG A 49 8.44 -4.34 -6.93
N ASN A 50 8.40 -4.07 -5.62
CA ASN A 50 9.08 -4.90 -4.62
C ASN A 50 8.39 -6.26 -4.39
N LEU A 51 7.05 -6.32 -4.44
CA LEU A 51 6.26 -7.53 -4.28
C LEU A 51 6.36 -8.47 -5.49
N ARG A 52 6.52 -7.93 -6.70
CA ARG A 52 6.66 -8.69 -7.95
C ARG A 52 8.03 -9.36 -8.10
N HIS A 53 8.96 -9.19 -7.14
CA HIS A 53 10.20 -9.96 -7.13
C HIS A 53 9.89 -11.44 -6.81
N PRO A 54 10.27 -12.40 -7.66
CA PRO A 54 9.89 -13.81 -7.55
C PRO A 54 10.31 -14.44 -6.20
N SER A 55 11.39 -13.97 -5.59
CA SER A 55 11.87 -14.44 -4.29
C SER A 55 10.94 -14.14 -3.10
N ARG A 56 9.93 -13.26 -3.24
CA ARG A 56 8.99 -12.89 -2.15
C ARG A 56 7.52 -13.16 -2.44
N SER A 57 7.19 -13.57 -3.67
CA SER A 57 5.81 -13.79 -4.14
C SER A 57 5.29 -15.21 -3.94
N GLN A 58 6.00 -16.06 -3.17
CA GLN A 58 5.60 -17.44 -2.87
C GLN A 58 4.48 -17.56 -1.81
N LYS A 59 4.06 -16.46 -1.16
CA LYS A 59 3.09 -16.55 -0.04
C LYS A 59 1.63 -16.25 -0.37
N LEU A 60 1.26 -16.09 -1.65
CA LEU A 60 -0.12 -15.71 -2.04
C LEU A 60 -0.75 -16.56 -3.17
N ARG A 61 -0.18 -17.72 -3.52
CA ARG A 61 -0.75 -18.63 -4.54
C ARG A 61 -0.86 -20.07 -4.07
N GLY A 62 -1.32 -20.28 -2.83
CA GLY A 62 -1.49 -21.61 -2.23
C GLY A 62 -2.90 -21.93 -1.75
N HIS A 63 -3.93 -21.21 -2.20
CA HIS A 63 -5.33 -21.52 -1.94
C HIS A 63 -6.11 -21.50 -3.25
N MET A 64 -5.92 -22.55 -4.05
CA MET A 64 -6.91 -23.07 -4.99
C MET A 64 -6.81 -24.59 -4.98
#